data_AF-A0A6I6UH90-F1
#
_entry.id   AF-A0A6I6UH90-F1
#
_cell.length_a   1.000
_cell.length_b   1.000
_cell.length_c   1.000
_cell.angle_alpha   90.00
_cell.angle_beta   90.00
_cell.angle_gamma   90.00
#
_symmetry.space_group_name_H-M   'P 1'
#
loop_
_entity.id
_entity.type
_entity.pdbx_description
1 polymer ?
#
loop_
_entity_poly.entity_id
_entity_poly.type
_entity_poly.pdbx_seq_one_letter_code
_entity_poly.pdbx_strand_id
1 'polypeptide(L)'
;MNSFIRDLEKAISDEWTGYYFYKDLKARTNNPLYVEFIEHAQKDEKEHYEMFQYLHYLLTGEYYEHKKEKVGFTTFKEGVLRALKDELEGAEFYRDMLLEIPNQQAYKPLFIAMTDEQEHATRFSTIYNSLR
;
A
#
# COMPACT_ATOMS: atom_id res chain seq x y z
N MET A 1 18.20 12.09 -11.37
CA MET A 1 17.43 10.92 -10.92
C MET A 1 16.23 10.76 -11.84
N ASN A 2 16.03 9.57 -12.42
CA ASN A 2 14.87 9.26 -13.25
C ASN A 2 13.57 9.46 -12.42
N SER A 3 12.48 9.99 -13.00
CA SER A 3 11.21 10.18 -12.27
C SER A 3 10.72 8.86 -11.69
N PHE A 4 10.71 7.81 -12.51
CA PHE A 4 10.25 6.48 -12.12
C PHE A 4 10.97 5.89 -10.89
N ILE A 5 12.30 6.06 -10.78
CA ILE A 5 13.05 5.52 -9.63
C ILE A 5 12.64 6.24 -8.34
N ARG A 6 12.42 7.56 -8.39
CA ARG A 6 11.92 8.31 -7.23
C ARG A 6 10.53 7.88 -6.82
N ASP A 7 9.66 7.62 -7.80
CA ASP A 7 8.30 7.15 -7.54
C ASP A 7 8.33 5.72 -6.97
N LEU A 8 9.26 4.88 -7.42
CA LEU A 8 9.48 3.55 -6.85
C LEU A 8 10.02 3.60 -5.42
N GLU A 9 10.97 4.49 -5.12
CA GLU A 9 11.48 4.71 -3.75
C GLU A 9 10.36 5.20 -2.81
N LYS A 10 9.46 6.06 -3.32
CA LYS A 10 8.25 6.48 -2.61
C LYS A 10 7.32 5.29 -2.38
N ALA A 11 7.00 4.51 -3.41
CA ALA A 11 6.16 3.31 -3.29
C ALA A 11 6.69 2.37 -2.20
N ILE A 12 8.00 2.07 -2.20
CA ILE A 12 8.63 1.23 -1.16
C ILE A 12 8.40 1.79 0.25
N SER A 13 8.50 3.11 0.42
CA SER A 13 8.32 3.76 1.72
C SER A 13 6.85 3.72 2.16
N ASP A 14 5.93 3.93 1.22
CA ASP A 14 4.50 3.95 1.47
C ASP A 14 3.99 2.55 1.82
N GLU A 15 4.36 1.53 1.06
CA GLU A 15 3.98 0.13 1.32
C GLU A 15 4.45 -0.38 2.69
N TRP A 16 5.70 -0.05 3.05
CA TRP A 16 6.20 -0.35 4.38
C TRP A 16 5.34 0.34 5.45
N THR A 17 4.98 1.60 5.22
CA THR A 17 4.16 2.37 6.16
C THR A 17 2.75 1.81 6.26
N GLY A 18 2.12 1.44 5.14
CA GLY A 18 0.82 0.78 5.04
C GLY A 18 0.77 -0.52 5.83
N TYR A 19 1.75 -1.40 5.63
CA TYR A 19 1.86 -2.68 6.38
C TYR A 19 1.80 -2.50 7.90
N TYR A 20 2.56 -1.55 8.45
CA TYR A 20 2.55 -1.28 9.89
C TYR A 20 1.32 -0.52 10.34
N PHE A 21 0.80 0.38 9.52
CA PHE A 21 -0.44 1.08 9.81
C PHE A 21 -1.62 0.11 9.90
N TYR A 22 -1.75 -0.85 8.99
CA TYR A 22 -2.79 -1.88 9.02
C TYR A 22 -2.59 -2.88 10.16
N LYS A 23 -1.35 -3.16 10.54
CA LYS A 23 -1.07 -3.90 11.79
C LYS A 23 -1.69 -3.20 13.00
N ASP A 24 -1.45 -1.90 13.14
CA ASP A 24 -1.95 -1.10 14.25
C ASP A 24 -3.47 -0.92 14.17
N LEU A 25 -4.05 -0.76 12.96
CA LEU A 25 -5.49 -0.66 12.73
C LEU A 25 -6.25 -1.95 13.08
N LYS A 26 -5.72 -3.10 12.66
CA LYS A 26 -6.28 -4.42 12.97
C LYS A 26 -6.39 -4.64 14.48
N ALA A 27 -5.40 -4.19 15.25
CA ALA A 27 -5.39 -4.31 16.71
C ALA A 27 -6.47 -3.47 17.43
N ARG A 28 -7.20 -2.60 16.71
CA ARG A 28 -8.24 -1.72 17.27
C ARG A 28 -9.66 -2.26 17.10
N THR A 29 -9.82 -3.45 16.53
CA THR A 29 -11.12 -4.08 16.34
C THR A 29 -11.07 -5.55 16.75
N ASN A 30 -12.21 -6.06 17.19
CA ASN A 30 -12.44 -7.49 17.43
C ASN A 30 -13.54 -8.06 16.50
N ASN A 31 -14.06 -7.25 15.57
CA ASN A 31 -15.03 -7.71 14.58
C ASN A 31 -14.32 -8.63 13.57
N PRO A 32 -14.72 -9.90 13.44
CA PRO A 32 -14.02 -10.87 12.59
C PRO A 32 -13.90 -10.45 11.13
N LEU A 33 -14.95 -9.86 10.55
CA LEU A 33 -14.94 -9.40 9.16
C LEU A 33 -13.94 -8.26 8.96
N TYR A 34 -13.89 -7.32 9.91
CA TYR A 34 -12.95 -6.19 9.82
C TYR A 34 -11.51 -6.68 9.98
N VAL A 35 -11.27 -7.63 10.89
CA VAL A 35 -9.96 -8.26 11.07
C VAL A 35 -9.52 -8.96 9.78
N GLU A 36 -10.40 -9.73 9.15
CA GLU A 36 -10.13 -10.40 7.88
C GLU A 36 -9.77 -9.40 6.77
N PHE A 37 -10.57 -8.34 6.61
CA PHE A 37 -10.35 -7.34 5.58
C PHE A 37 -9.05 -6.57 5.77
N ILE A 38 -8.76 -6.12 6.99
CA ILE A 38 -7.52 -5.39 7.31
C ILE A 38 -6.31 -6.32 7.22
N GLU A 39 -6.44 -7.58 7.63
CA GLU A 39 -5.32 -8.54 7.54
C GLU A 39 -4.99 -8.91 6.10
N HIS A 40 -5.96 -8.94 5.20
CA HIS A 40 -5.73 -9.13 3.77
C HIS A 40 -4.86 -8.01 3.21
N ALA A 41 -5.35 -6.76 3.29
CA ALA A 41 -4.60 -5.58 2.84
C ALA A 41 -3.22 -5.54 3.48
N GLN A 42 -3.12 -5.76 4.80
CA GLN A 42 -1.83 -5.84 5.48
C GLN A 42 -0.84 -6.82 4.84
N LYS A 43 -1.28 -8.02 4.45
CA LYS A 43 -0.38 -9.01 3.83
C LYS A 43 0.06 -8.54 2.45
N ASP A 44 -0.86 -7.98 1.70
CA ASP A 44 -0.64 -7.52 0.34
C ASP A 44 0.36 -6.33 0.34
N GLU A 45 0.25 -5.36 1.25
CA GLU A 45 1.25 -4.27 1.40
C GLU A 45 2.68 -4.79 1.61
N LYS A 46 2.79 -5.89 2.37
CA LYS A 46 4.10 -6.51 2.61
C LYS A 46 4.63 -7.15 1.32
N GLU A 47 3.77 -7.81 0.56
CA GLU A 47 4.14 -8.40 -0.73
C GLU A 47 4.51 -7.30 -1.75
N HIS A 48 3.76 -6.20 -1.79
CA HIS A 48 4.02 -5.04 -2.63
C HIS A 48 5.38 -4.40 -2.28
N TYR A 49 5.65 -4.17 -0.99
CA TYR A 49 6.96 -3.72 -0.51
C TYR A 49 8.10 -4.62 -0.99
N GLU A 50 7.97 -5.94 -0.84
CA GLU A 50 8.99 -6.91 -1.25
C GLU A 50 9.18 -6.92 -2.78
N MET A 51 8.09 -6.83 -3.54
CA MET A 51 8.12 -6.73 -5.00
C MET A 51 8.80 -5.44 -5.48
N PHE A 52 8.48 -4.29 -4.87
CA PHE A 52 9.07 -3.01 -5.26
C PHE A 52 10.54 -2.91 -4.85
N GLN A 53 10.92 -3.46 -3.69
CA GLN A 53 12.32 -3.58 -3.30
C GLN A 53 13.12 -4.41 -4.31
N TYR A 54 12.56 -5.53 -4.76
CA TYR A 54 13.21 -6.34 -5.78
C TYR A 54 13.28 -5.62 -7.13
N LEU A 55 12.22 -4.91 -7.53
CA LEU A 55 12.25 -4.08 -8.75
C LEU A 55 13.32 -2.99 -8.66
N HIS A 56 13.44 -2.31 -7.52
CA HIS A 56 14.47 -1.29 -7.32
C HIS A 56 15.87 -1.91 -7.49
N TYR A 57 16.13 -3.05 -6.85
CA TYR A 57 17.38 -3.79 -7.04
C TYR A 57 17.67 -4.13 -8.50
N LEU A 58 16.68 -4.59 -9.27
CA LEU A 58 16.85 -4.88 -10.70
C LEU A 58 17.21 -3.63 -11.52
N LEU A 59 16.69 -2.46 -11.15
CA LEU A 59 16.89 -1.21 -11.89
C LEU A 59 18.16 -0.45 -11.49
N THR A 60 18.58 -0.54 -10.22
CA THR A 60 19.65 0.29 -9.65
C THR A 60 20.86 -0.52 -9.17
N GLY A 61 20.69 -1.82 -8.92
CA GLY A 61 21.71 -2.71 -8.35
C GLY A 61 21.73 -2.76 -6.82
N GLU A 62 20.83 -2.02 -6.14
CA GLU A 62 20.76 -1.99 -4.67
C GLU A 62 19.32 -2.00 -4.16
N TYR A 63 19.11 -2.44 -2.92
CA TYR A 63 17.81 -2.28 -2.24
C TYR A 63 17.70 -0.87 -1.68
N TYR A 64 16.50 -0.30 -1.69
CA TYR A 64 16.27 1.03 -1.17
C TYR A 64 16.20 1.03 0.37
N GLU A 65 17.02 1.87 1.00
CA GLU A 65 16.93 2.16 2.43
C GLU A 65 15.91 3.28 2.67
N HIS A 66 14.71 2.91 3.11
CA HIS A 66 13.63 3.83 3.40
C HIS A 66 13.60 4.22 4.88
N LYS A 67 13.02 5.39 5.17
CA LYS A 67 12.72 5.80 6.55
C LYS A 67 11.49 5.06 7.04
N LYS A 68 11.59 4.50 8.24
CA LYS A 68 10.46 3.83 8.91
C LYS A 68 9.61 4.87 9.60
N GLU A 69 8.65 5.41 8.87
CA GLU A 69 7.70 6.37 9.43
C GLU A 69 6.58 5.64 10.16
N LYS A 70 6.14 6.22 11.28
CA LYS A 70 4.99 5.71 12.01
C LYS A 70 3.83 6.67 11.83
N VAL A 71 2.77 6.14 11.24
CA VAL A 71 1.52 6.86 11.06
C VAL A 71 0.56 6.53 12.21
N GLY A 72 0.05 7.56 12.87
CA GLY A 72 -0.94 7.43 13.94
C GLY A 72 -2.34 7.82 13.49
N PHE A 73 -3.33 7.36 14.25
CA PHE A 73 -4.74 7.74 14.13
C PHE A 73 -5.38 7.73 15.54
N THR A 74 -6.40 8.56 15.76
CA THR A 74 -7.01 8.71 17.09
C THR A 74 -8.14 7.71 17.31
N THR A 75 -9.01 7.56 16.31
CA THR A 75 -10.17 6.67 16.38
C THR A 75 -10.13 5.60 15.29
N PHE A 76 -10.76 4.45 15.54
CA PHE A 76 -10.83 3.38 14.53
C PHE A 76 -11.46 3.88 13.22
N LYS A 77 -12.55 4.67 13.30
CA LYS A 77 -13.23 5.24 12.12
C LYS A 77 -12.35 6.19 11.33
N GLU A 78 -11.53 7.01 12.01
CA GLU A 78 -10.53 7.86 11.36
C GLU A 78 -9.43 7.02 10.69
N GLY A 79 -8.94 5.97 11.36
CA GLY A 79 -7.95 5.06 10.79
C GLY A 79 -8.45 4.34 9.53
N VAL A 80 -9.70 3.88 9.53
CA VAL A 80 -10.34 3.26 8.36
C VAL A 80 -10.57 4.28 7.23
N LEU A 81 -10.97 5.52 7.56
CA LEU A 81 -11.13 6.57 6.54
C LEU A 81 -9.80 6.92 5.88
N ARG A 82 -8.72 6.94 6.68
CA ARG A 82 -7.38 7.17 6.16
C ARG A 82 -6.96 6.04 5.24
N ALA A 83 -7.06 4.78 5.70
CA ALA A 83 -6.78 3.61 4.87
C ALA A 83 -7.52 3.70 3.53
N LEU A 84 -8.84 3.94 3.54
CA LEU A 84 -9.62 4.09 2.31
C LEU A 84 -9.07 5.15 1.35
N LYS A 85 -8.60 6.29 1.86
CA LYS A 85 -8.07 7.36 1.01
C LYS A 85 -6.68 7.02 0.47
N ASP A 86 -5.82 6.52 1.35
CA ASP A 86 -4.45 6.15 1.01
C ASP A 86 -4.46 5.06 -0.09
N GLU A 87 -5.39 4.10 -0.01
CA GLU A 87 -5.62 3.05 -1.02
C GLU A 87 -6.13 3.58 -2.37
N LEU A 88 -7.08 4.53 -2.35
CA LEU A 88 -7.54 5.18 -3.58
C LEU A 88 -6.41 5.97 -4.26
N GLU A 89 -5.60 6.68 -3.47
CA GLU A 89 -4.43 7.41 -3.96
C GLU A 89 -3.34 6.46 -4.47
N GLY A 90 -3.10 5.33 -3.80
CA GLY A 90 -2.18 4.27 -4.21
C GLY A 90 -2.56 3.65 -5.56
N ALA A 91 -3.84 3.32 -5.75
CA ALA A 91 -4.35 2.80 -7.01
C ALA A 91 -4.10 3.78 -8.19
N GLU A 92 -4.32 5.08 -7.98
CA GLU A 92 -4.04 6.10 -8.99
C GLU A 92 -2.54 6.26 -9.25
N PHE A 93 -1.74 6.25 -8.18
CA PHE A 93 -0.29 6.37 -8.25
C PHE A 93 0.35 5.22 -9.03
N TYR A 94 -0.04 3.97 -8.74
CA TYR A 94 0.48 2.80 -9.44
C TYR A 94 0.00 2.68 -10.88
N ARG A 95 -1.23 3.14 -11.18
CA ARG A 95 -1.67 3.29 -12.57
C ARG A 95 -0.75 4.25 -13.33
N ASP A 96 -0.44 5.40 -12.76
CA ASP A 96 0.37 6.41 -13.44
C ASP A 96 1.81 5.93 -13.63
N MET A 97 2.40 5.27 -12.63
CA MET A 97 3.69 4.58 -12.76
C MET A 97 3.66 3.50 -13.85
N LEU A 98 2.58 2.72 -13.94
CA LEU A 98 2.43 1.65 -14.94
C LEU A 98 2.47 2.20 -16.38
N LEU A 99 1.94 3.41 -16.60
CA LEU A 99 1.96 4.09 -17.90
C LEU A 99 3.36 4.63 -18.26
N GLU A 100 4.26 4.75 -17.28
CA GLU A 100 5.60 5.32 -17.44
C GLU A 100 6.73 4.29 -17.22
N ILE A 101 6.42 2.98 -17.24
CA ILE A 101 7.40 1.95 -16.92
C ILE A 101 8.66 2.03 -17.80
N PRO A 102 9.86 1.91 -17.21
CA PRO A 102 11.11 2.00 -17.96
C PRO A 102 11.40 0.73 -18.76
N ASN A 103 10.82 -0.40 -18.35
CA ASN A 103 10.93 -1.70 -19.01
C ASN A 103 9.84 -2.66 -18.53
N GLN A 104 9.74 -3.83 -19.19
CA GLN A 104 8.71 -4.83 -18.95
C GLN A 104 8.74 -5.46 -17.54
N GLN A 105 9.89 -5.43 -16.85
CA GLN A 105 10.00 -6.04 -15.51
C GLN A 105 9.17 -5.28 -14.47
N ALA A 106 8.93 -3.99 -14.69
CA ALA A 106 8.11 -3.16 -13.81
C ALA A 106 6.59 -3.40 -13.98
N TYR A 107 6.15 -4.00 -15.08
CA TYR A 107 4.72 -4.17 -15.38
C TYR A 107 4.00 -5.00 -14.31
N LYS A 108 4.51 -6.20 -14.01
CA LYS A 108 3.87 -7.13 -13.09
C LYS A 108 3.68 -6.55 -11.67
N PRO A 109 4.72 -6.05 -10.98
CA PRO A 109 4.54 -5.56 -9.61
C PRO A 109 3.58 -4.38 -9.53
N LEU A 110 3.65 -3.43 -10.48
CA LEU A 110 2.75 -2.28 -10.52
C LEU A 110 1.31 -2.66 -10.85
N PHE A 111 1.10 -3.61 -11.77
CA PHE A 111 -0.24 -4.07 -12.12
C PHE A 111 -0.92 -4.75 -10.92
N ILE A 112 -0.19 -5.62 -10.20
CA ILE A 112 -0.70 -6.31 -9.02
C ILE A 112 -1.08 -5.29 -7.94
N ALA A 113 -0.13 -4.43 -7.55
CA ALA A 113 -0.38 -3.41 -6.53
C ALA A 113 -1.59 -2.55 -6.90
N MET A 114 -1.60 -1.95 -8.11
CA MET A 114 -2.72 -1.13 -8.59
C MET A 114 -4.09 -1.83 -8.45
N THR A 115 -4.20 -3.12 -8.76
CA THR A 115 -5.48 -3.84 -8.67
C THR A 115 -5.84 -4.20 -7.24
N ASP A 116 -4.85 -4.51 -6.41
CA ASP A 116 -5.04 -4.83 -5.00
C ASP A 116 -5.50 -3.57 -4.25
N GLU A 117 -4.93 -2.39 -4.53
CA GLU A 117 -5.37 -1.14 -3.88
C GLU A 117 -6.85 -0.80 -4.14
N GLN A 118 -7.36 -1.12 -5.34
CA GLN A 118 -8.78 -0.96 -5.66
C GLN A 118 -9.67 -1.91 -4.85
N GLU A 119 -9.15 -3.11 -4.61
CA GLU A 119 -9.79 -4.17 -3.81
C GLU A 119 -9.80 -3.77 -2.33
N HIS A 120 -8.65 -3.32 -1.81
CA HIS A 120 -8.49 -2.78 -0.46
C HIS A 120 -9.42 -1.59 -0.20
N ALA A 121 -9.46 -0.60 -1.10
CA ALA A 121 -10.37 0.52 -1.00
C ALA A 121 -11.84 0.07 -0.88
N THR A 122 -12.23 -0.96 -1.63
CA THR A 122 -13.58 -1.55 -1.53
C THR A 122 -13.84 -2.16 -0.14
N ARG A 123 -12.86 -2.88 0.40
CA ARG A 123 -12.93 -3.44 1.77
C ARG A 123 -13.02 -2.35 2.84
N PHE A 124 -12.14 -1.35 2.80
CA PHE A 124 -12.16 -0.26 3.77
C PHE A 124 -13.43 0.60 3.67
N SER A 125 -13.96 0.81 2.46
CA SER A 125 -15.25 1.46 2.26
C SER A 125 -16.40 0.68 2.93
N THR A 126 -16.38 -0.66 2.82
CA THR A 126 -17.35 -1.53 3.50
C THR A 126 -17.28 -1.37 5.02
N ILE A 127 -16.08 -1.34 5.59
CA ILE A 127 -15.88 -1.10 7.03
C ILE A 127 -16.38 0.30 7.39
N TYR A 128 -15.92 1.35 6.70
CA TYR A 128 -16.20 2.74 7.02
C TYR A 128 -17.71 3.03 7.08
N ASN A 129 -18.45 2.57 6.08
CA ASN A 129 -19.90 2.77 5.99
C ASN A 129 -20.69 1.94 7.02
N SER A 130 -20.08 0.90 7.58
CA SER A 130 -20.65 0.09 8.66
C SER A 130 -20.39 0.66 10.06
N LEU A 131 -19.50 1.66 10.18
CA LEU A 131 -19.22 2.36 11.42
C LEU A 131 -20.20 3.53 11.61
N ARG A 132 -20.96 3.51 12.70
CA ARG A 132 -21.86 4.60 13.08
C ARG A 132 -21.08 5.89 13.39
#